data_AF-A0A4R8RGH3-F1
#
_entry.id   AF-A0A4R8RGH3-F1
#
_cell.length_a   1.000
_cell.length_b   1.000
_cell.length_c   1.000
_cell.angle_alpha   90.00
_cell.angle_beta   90.00
_cell.angle_gamma   90.00
#
_symmetry.space_group_name_H-M   'P 1'
#
loop_
_entity.id
_entity.type
_entity.pdbx_description
1 polymer ?
#
loop_
_entity_poly.entity_id
_entity_poly.type
_entity_poly.pdbx_seq_one_letter_code
_entity_poly.pdbx_strand_id
1 'polypeptide(L)'
;MEKMKHGINLSDLPRTFRDAVETTRKLGLDYLWIDSLCIIQDCALDWRLESKLMERVYSSAYVTIAASCASGTDDGFLKPRRERRFVPVASKEKSMPAVYVCELMDDFARDVEQGELNQRAWVLQERVLSRRTIYFAKNQTYWECGRGIRCETLTKLNNRKASFLGDADFPRSINAYVKGKRIELFQDLYEKYSALKITSVGDRPVAIRGLENRLIRTFGGVGGFGVFDECIHRCLLWQRFERPLIRIESFRGGHVPTWSWMAYDGQIKYMEVPFGTVSWETDLVSPFKDWKPKEHDYEDDRDTPSRIQAPVWGLNVKDVTGLVLDDPDKASESCLECVIVGRDQNAQQEHGQQLFYVLIVSRGSHDGSMVYERKGIAKLGADGIAFSSGSQTCFLE
;
A
#
# COMPACT_ATOMS: atom_id res chain seq x y z
N MET A 1 31.55 6.63 9.31
CA MET A 1 31.55 6.36 7.86
C MET A 1 32.90 5.92 7.30
N GLU A 2 33.99 6.68 7.42
CA GLU A 2 35.31 6.25 6.89
C GLU A 2 35.79 4.90 7.45
N LYS A 3 35.48 4.59 8.71
CA LYS A 3 35.78 3.27 9.31
C LYS A 3 35.03 2.11 8.63
N MET A 4 33.80 2.32 8.17
CA MET A 4 33.00 1.27 7.51
C MET A 4 33.53 0.93 6.10
N LYS A 5 34.19 1.88 5.43
CA LYS A 5 34.84 1.65 4.12
C LYS A 5 36.02 0.67 4.20
N HIS A 6 36.62 0.53 5.37
CA HIS A 6 37.75 -0.39 5.62
C HIS A 6 37.27 -1.79 6.06
N GLY A 7 35.95 -2.02 6.10
CA GLY A 7 35.33 -3.25 6.60
C GLY A 7 34.74 -3.08 7.99
N ILE A 8 33.84 -4.00 8.34
CA ILE A 8 33.17 -4.07 9.65
C ILE A 8 33.50 -5.43 10.26
N ASN A 9 34.01 -5.46 11.49
CA ASN A 9 34.21 -6.73 12.18
C ASN A 9 32.86 -7.36 12.48
N LEU A 10 32.73 -8.66 12.19
CA LEU A 10 31.47 -9.38 12.39
C LEU A 10 31.01 -9.35 13.86
N SER A 11 31.94 -9.35 14.82
CA SER A 11 31.66 -9.26 16.26
C SER A 11 30.95 -7.98 16.68
N ASP A 12 31.15 -6.90 15.91
CA ASP A 12 30.65 -5.57 16.25
C ASP A 12 29.22 -5.36 15.74
N LEU A 13 28.72 -6.32 14.94
CA LEU A 13 27.37 -6.29 14.40
C LEU A 13 26.35 -6.90 15.37
N PRO A 14 25.13 -6.32 15.45
CA PRO A 14 24.00 -6.92 16.14
C PRO A 14 23.75 -8.36 15.68
N ARG A 15 23.15 -9.18 16.56
CA ARG A 15 22.96 -10.61 16.31
C ARG A 15 22.18 -10.91 15.03
N THR A 16 21.10 -10.19 14.75
CA THR A 16 20.29 -10.34 13.53
C THR A 16 21.12 -10.08 12.27
N PHE A 17 22.08 -9.14 12.32
CA PHE A 17 22.95 -8.86 11.18
C PHE A 17 24.03 -9.94 11.01
N ARG A 18 24.55 -10.49 12.11
CA ARG A 18 25.47 -11.64 12.07
C ARG A 18 24.80 -12.86 11.45
N ASP A 19 23.58 -13.16 11.87
CA ASP A 19 22.77 -14.25 11.31
C ASP A 19 22.50 -14.03 9.80
N ALA A 20 22.25 -12.78 9.39
CA ALA A 20 22.10 -12.42 7.97
C ALA A 20 23.39 -12.66 7.19
N VAL A 21 24.55 -12.25 7.70
CA VAL A 21 25.86 -12.51 7.07
C VAL A 21 26.14 -14.01 6.95
N GLU A 22 25.87 -14.78 8.01
CA GLU A 22 26.02 -16.24 7.98
C GLU A 22 25.13 -16.87 6.92
N THR A 23 23.85 -16.50 6.90
CA THR A 23 22.87 -17.00 5.93
C THR A 23 23.29 -16.68 4.50
N THR A 24 23.70 -15.44 4.22
CA THR A 24 24.18 -15.01 2.90
C THR A 24 25.37 -15.84 2.43
N ARG A 25 26.37 -16.06 3.30
CA ARG A 25 27.54 -16.89 2.97
C ARG A 25 27.18 -18.35 2.74
N LYS A 26 26.26 -18.91 3.54
CA LYS A 26 25.77 -20.29 3.38
C LYS A 26 24.97 -20.48 2.08
N LEU A 27 24.35 -19.43 1.57
CA LEU A 27 23.72 -19.41 0.26
C LEU A 27 24.72 -19.25 -0.90
N GLY A 28 26.02 -19.07 -0.61
CA GLY A 28 27.05 -18.86 -1.62
C GLY A 28 27.02 -17.48 -2.27
N LEU A 29 26.49 -16.47 -1.55
CA LEU A 29 26.41 -15.09 -2.00
C LEU A 29 27.46 -14.24 -1.29
N ASP A 30 28.04 -13.28 -2.02
CA ASP A 30 29.09 -12.39 -1.50
C ASP A 30 28.56 -11.03 -1.00
N TYR A 31 27.38 -10.62 -1.46
CA TYR A 31 26.82 -9.30 -1.22
C TYR A 31 25.57 -9.38 -0.33
N LEU A 32 25.54 -8.50 0.69
CA LEU A 32 24.40 -8.31 1.59
C LEU A 32 24.12 -6.82 1.70
N TRP A 33 22.87 -6.43 1.50
CA TRP A 33 22.39 -5.07 1.70
C TRP A 33 21.51 -5.04 2.95
N ILE A 34 21.78 -4.10 3.85
CA ILE A 34 20.97 -3.81 5.05
C ILE A 34 20.84 -2.29 5.12
N ASP A 35 19.61 -1.78 5.12
CA ASP A 35 19.29 -0.35 5.09
C ASP A 35 20.10 0.47 6.10
N SER A 36 20.18 0.03 7.35
CA SER A 36 20.88 0.73 8.43
C SER A 36 22.41 0.75 8.28
N LEU A 37 22.97 -0.10 7.41
CA LEU A 37 24.42 -0.15 7.12
C LEU A 37 24.76 0.51 5.79
N CYS A 38 23.85 0.41 4.80
CA CYS A 38 24.09 0.85 3.44
C CYS A 38 23.57 2.26 3.16
N ILE A 39 22.68 2.80 3.99
CA ILE A 39 22.16 4.17 3.90
C ILE A 39 22.76 5.00 5.04
N ILE A 40 23.22 6.21 4.73
CA ILE A 40 23.80 7.14 5.69
C ILE A 40 22.68 7.78 6.50
N GLN A 41 22.43 7.24 7.69
CA GLN A 41 21.28 7.61 8.54
C GLN A 41 21.24 9.11 8.91
N ASP A 42 22.40 9.74 9.11
CA ASP A 42 22.51 11.13 9.53
C ASP A 42 22.54 12.13 8.35
N CYS A 43 22.34 11.65 7.12
CA CYS A 43 22.37 12.49 5.92
C CYS A 43 21.00 12.49 5.24
N ALA A 44 20.26 13.59 5.38
CA ALA A 44 18.93 13.73 4.78
C ALA A 44 18.95 13.63 3.24
N LEU A 45 20.03 14.10 2.61
CA LEU A 45 20.21 13.99 1.16
C LEU A 45 20.43 12.54 0.73
N ASP A 46 21.29 11.80 1.43
CA ASP A 46 21.58 10.39 1.13
C ASP A 46 20.34 9.53 1.36
N TRP A 47 19.67 9.69 2.50
CA TRP A 47 18.40 9.03 2.77
C TRP A 47 17.36 9.34 1.69
N ARG A 48 17.27 10.59 1.23
CA ARG A 48 16.34 10.98 0.17
C ARG A 48 16.67 10.30 -1.15
N LEU A 49 17.94 10.10 -1.48
CA LEU A 49 18.36 9.41 -2.71
C LEU A 49 18.13 7.90 -2.59
N GLU A 50 18.60 7.28 -1.52
CA GLU A 50 18.53 5.83 -1.28
C GLU A 50 17.08 5.34 -1.06
N SER A 51 16.23 6.12 -0.39
CA SER A 51 14.80 5.80 -0.26
C SER A 51 14.08 5.73 -1.62
N LYS A 52 14.54 6.48 -2.64
CA LYS A 52 14.02 6.31 -4.01
C LYS A 52 14.50 5.01 -4.65
N LEU A 53 15.69 4.54 -4.27
CA LEU A 53 16.32 3.34 -4.83
C LEU A 53 15.86 2.04 -4.16
N MET A 54 15.19 2.11 -3.01
CA MET A 54 14.67 0.92 -2.31
C MET A 54 13.87 0.01 -3.24
N GLU A 55 13.08 0.59 -4.15
CA GLU A 55 12.32 -0.19 -5.15
C GLU A 55 13.23 -1.09 -5.98
N ARG A 56 14.33 -0.52 -6.49
CA ARG A 56 15.32 -1.20 -7.31
C ARG A 56 16.15 -2.20 -6.52
N VAL A 57 16.51 -1.87 -5.28
CA VAL A 57 17.28 -2.76 -4.39
C VAL A 57 16.51 -4.07 -4.17
N TYR A 58 15.26 -4.00 -3.72
CA TYR A 58 14.46 -5.19 -3.45
C TYR A 58 14.07 -5.94 -4.73
N SER A 59 13.72 -5.23 -5.81
CA SER A 59 13.38 -5.87 -7.09
C SER A 59 14.56 -6.53 -7.80
N SER A 60 15.78 -6.04 -7.57
CA SER A 60 17.01 -6.59 -8.14
C SER A 60 17.72 -7.58 -7.22
N ALA A 61 17.29 -7.71 -5.95
CA ALA A 61 17.86 -8.65 -5.01
C ALA A 61 17.75 -10.09 -5.53
N TYR A 62 18.81 -10.88 -5.37
CA TYR A 62 18.79 -12.30 -5.70
C TYR A 62 17.77 -13.05 -4.82
N VAL A 63 17.79 -12.73 -3.52
CA VAL A 63 16.89 -13.22 -2.47
C VAL A 63 16.85 -12.21 -1.32
N THR A 64 15.70 -12.06 -0.69
CA THR A 64 15.54 -11.27 0.53
C THR A 64 15.42 -12.19 1.74
N ILE A 65 16.13 -11.85 2.81
CA ILE A 65 16.08 -12.57 4.09
C ILE A 65 15.14 -11.80 5.01
N ALA A 66 14.04 -12.42 5.42
CA ALA A 66 13.09 -11.86 6.36
C ALA A 66 13.24 -12.54 7.72
N ALA A 67 13.74 -11.79 8.71
CA ALA A 67 13.95 -12.23 10.08
C ALA A 67 12.62 -12.22 10.88
N SER A 68 11.59 -12.94 10.42
CA SER A 68 10.22 -12.85 10.96
C SER A 68 10.06 -13.29 12.42
N CYS A 69 10.99 -14.07 12.97
CA CYS A 69 11.00 -14.49 14.37
C CYS A 69 11.86 -13.61 15.29
N ALA A 70 12.52 -12.58 14.74
CA ALA A 70 13.33 -11.63 15.50
C ALA A 70 12.49 -10.40 15.87
N SER A 71 12.54 -9.98 17.13
CA SER A 71 11.86 -8.76 17.62
C SER A 71 12.72 -7.49 17.47
N GLY A 72 13.97 -7.62 17.04
CA GLY A 72 14.91 -6.50 16.88
C GLY A 72 16.28 -6.92 16.33
N THR A 73 17.22 -5.98 16.29
CA THR A 73 18.57 -6.17 15.74
C THR A 73 19.45 -7.09 16.59
N ASP A 74 19.22 -7.16 17.90
CA ASP A 74 20.05 -7.94 18.82
C ASP A 74 19.52 -9.35 19.13
N ASP A 75 18.34 -9.68 18.62
CA ASP A 75 17.64 -10.93 18.95
C ASP A 75 18.18 -12.14 18.15
N GLY A 76 18.54 -11.94 16.88
CA GLY A 76 18.88 -13.01 15.95
C GLY A 76 17.64 -13.74 15.42
N PHE A 77 17.78 -14.47 14.32
CA PHE A 77 16.71 -15.28 13.72
C PHE A 77 17.09 -16.76 13.50
N LEU A 78 18.36 -17.13 13.67
CA LEU A 78 18.83 -18.52 13.65
C LEU A 78 18.69 -19.18 15.03
N LYS A 79 17.49 -19.08 15.61
CA LYS A 79 17.18 -19.61 16.94
C LYS A 79 16.83 -21.10 16.89
N PRO A 80 17.09 -21.87 17.97
CA PRO A 80 16.53 -23.21 18.11
C PRO A 80 15.00 -23.18 18.00
N ARG A 81 14.43 -24.14 17.28
CA ARG A 81 12.97 -24.29 17.13
C ARG A 81 12.46 -25.45 17.96
N ARG A 82 11.16 -25.43 18.29
CA ARG A 82 10.50 -26.56 18.95
C ARG A 82 10.53 -27.79 18.04
N GLU A 83 10.96 -28.92 18.57
CA GLU A 83 10.85 -30.19 17.87
C GLU A 83 9.39 -30.55 17.60
N ARG A 84 9.14 -31.03 16.38
CA ARG A 84 7.80 -31.45 15.97
C ARG A 84 7.47 -32.77 16.64
N ARG A 85 6.25 -32.87 17.17
CA ARG A 85 5.71 -34.16 17.60
C ARG A 85 5.44 -35.00 16.37
N PHE A 86 5.87 -36.25 16.41
CA PHE A 86 5.56 -37.24 15.39
C PHE A 86 5.26 -38.59 16.02
N VAL A 87 4.47 -39.40 15.33
CA VAL A 87 4.16 -40.78 15.69
C VAL A 87 4.61 -41.68 14.54
N PRO A 88 5.50 -42.66 14.78
CA PRO A 88 5.82 -43.66 13.77
C PRO A 88 4.61 -44.58 13.58
N VAL A 89 4.18 -44.73 12.33
CA VAL A 89 3.18 -45.70 11.91
C VAL A 89 3.94 -46.88 11.33
N ALA A 90 3.99 -47.97 12.11
CA ALA A 90 4.64 -49.19 11.70
C ALA A 90 3.90 -49.80 10.50
N SER A 91 4.65 -50.08 9.43
CA SER A 91 4.13 -50.93 8.36
C SER A 91 4.09 -52.39 8.85
N LYS A 92 3.05 -53.13 8.45
CA LYS A 92 3.00 -54.58 8.66
C LYS A 92 4.01 -55.34 7.79
N GLU A 93 4.46 -54.72 6.69
CA GLU A 93 5.51 -55.25 5.81
C GLU A 93 6.89 -54.74 6.20
N LYS A 94 7.83 -55.66 6.45
CA LYS A 94 9.23 -55.35 6.80
C LYS A 94 10.01 -54.62 5.70
N SER A 95 9.53 -54.66 4.45
CA SER A 95 10.16 -54.01 3.29
C SER A 95 9.75 -52.55 3.10
N MET A 96 8.71 -52.08 3.80
CA MET A 96 8.21 -50.71 3.64
C MET A 96 8.89 -49.77 4.63
N PRO A 97 9.30 -48.56 4.19
CA PRO A 97 9.84 -47.55 5.09
C PRO A 97 8.79 -47.15 6.13
N ALA A 98 9.26 -46.82 7.35
CA ALA A 98 8.39 -46.30 8.39
C ALA A 98 7.72 -45.00 7.92
N VAL A 99 6.39 -44.93 8.04
CA VAL A 99 5.63 -43.71 7.79
C VAL A 99 5.54 -42.94 9.10
N TYR A 100 5.68 -41.62 9.06
CA TYR A 100 5.58 -40.79 10.25
C TYR A 100 4.37 -39.85 10.10
N VAL A 101 3.52 -39.83 11.11
CA VAL A 101 2.44 -38.83 11.23
C VAL A 101 2.95 -37.71 12.10
N CYS A 102 3.11 -36.52 11.51
CA CYS A 102 3.67 -35.36 12.18
C CYS A 102 2.58 -34.32 12.50
N GLU A 103 2.77 -33.57 13.58
CA GLU A 103 1.94 -32.41 13.90
C GLU A 103 1.94 -31.39 12.75
N LEU A 104 0.76 -30.94 12.32
CA LEU A 104 0.61 -29.91 11.28
C LEU A 104 1.22 -28.59 11.77
N MET A 105 2.07 -27.98 10.95
CA MET A 105 2.74 -26.71 11.29
C MET A 105 2.64 -25.65 10.19
N ASP A 106 2.10 -26.01 9.03
CA ASP A 106 2.08 -25.13 7.86
C ASP A 106 0.98 -24.08 8.02
N ASP A 107 1.36 -22.86 8.40
CA ASP A 107 0.45 -21.73 8.50
C ASP A 107 1.20 -20.41 8.23
N PHE A 108 1.39 -20.13 6.94
CA PHE A 108 2.07 -18.92 6.50
C PHE A 108 1.34 -17.63 6.89
N ALA A 109 0.00 -17.66 6.92
CA ALA A 109 -0.79 -16.50 7.31
C ALA A 109 -0.47 -16.09 8.75
N ARG A 110 -0.46 -17.05 9.67
CA ARG A 110 -0.13 -16.83 11.08
C ARG A 110 1.34 -16.50 11.28
N ASP A 111 2.23 -17.28 10.66
CA ASP A 111 3.67 -17.22 10.93
C ASP A 111 4.37 -16.02 10.26
N VAL A 112 3.82 -15.53 9.15
CA VAL A 112 4.41 -14.45 8.35
C VAL A 112 3.45 -13.27 8.22
N GLU A 113 2.28 -13.46 7.60
CA GLU A 113 1.39 -12.32 7.25
C GLU A 113 0.88 -11.55 8.46
N GLN A 114 0.56 -12.26 9.54
CA GLN A 114 0.11 -11.69 10.81
C GLN A 114 1.29 -11.37 11.76
N GLY A 115 2.50 -11.79 11.41
CA GLY A 115 3.69 -11.60 12.22
C GLY A 115 4.09 -10.13 12.35
N GLU A 116 4.84 -9.81 13.41
CA GLU A 116 5.21 -8.43 13.78
C GLU A 116 5.91 -7.68 12.64
N LEU A 117 6.78 -8.36 11.88
CA LEU A 117 7.50 -7.76 10.77
C LEU A 117 6.55 -7.21 9.69
N ASN A 118 5.50 -7.97 9.33
CA ASN A 118 4.54 -7.56 8.29
C ASN A 118 3.52 -6.51 8.77
N GLN A 119 3.57 -6.09 10.04
CA GLN A 119 2.78 -4.97 10.55
C GLN A 119 3.39 -3.61 10.21
N ARG A 120 4.59 -3.57 9.61
CA ARG A 120 5.33 -2.34 9.28
C ARG A 120 5.07 -1.95 7.82
N ALA A 121 4.73 -0.68 7.59
CA ALA A 121 4.40 -0.15 6.26
C ALA A 121 5.54 -0.37 5.24
N TRP A 122 6.78 -0.07 5.64
CA TRP A 122 7.97 -0.28 4.82
C TRP A 122 8.12 -1.75 4.37
N VAL A 123 7.84 -2.71 5.24
CA VAL A 123 7.98 -4.15 4.96
C VAL A 123 7.04 -4.61 3.84
N LEU A 124 5.89 -3.96 3.65
CA LEU A 124 5.02 -4.30 2.53
C LEU A 124 5.74 -4.06 1.19
N GLN A 125 6.41 -2.92 1.05
CA GLN A 125 7.18 -2.63 -0.16
C GLN A 125 8.32 -3.64 -0.35
N GLU A 126 9.05 -3.98 0.71
CA GLU A 126 10.13 -4.97 0.68
C GLU A 126 9.61 -6.32 0.17
N ARG A 127 8.53 -6.81 0.76
CA ARG A 127 7.93 -8.09 0.40
C ARG A 127 7.42 -8.12 -1.03
N VAL A 128 6.71 -7.09 -1.46
CA VAL A 128 6.07 -7.06 -2.78
C VAL A 128 7.06 -6.95 -3.93
N LEU A 129 8.17 -6.25 -3.69
CA LEU A 129 9.17 -6.04 -4.73
C LEU A 129 10.18 -7.18 -4.81
N SER A 130 10.39 -7.91 -3.73
CA SER A 130 11.30 -9.05 -3.68
C SER A 130 10.82 -10.22 -4.54
N ARG A 131 11.69 -10.67 -5.47
CA ARG A 131 11.40 -11.81 -6.35
C ARG A 131 11.34 -13.15 -5.61
N ARG A 132 12.10 -13.23 -4.52
CA ARG A 132 12.30 -14.43 -3.70
C ARG A 132 12.53 -13.96 -2.27
N THR A 133 11.78 -14.50 -1.33
CA THR A 133 11.95 -14.19 0.09
C THR A 133 12.04 -15.46 0.90
N ILE A 134 13.07 -15.55 1.74
CA ILE A 134 13.21 -16.57 2.77
C ILE A 134 12.74 -15.97 4.08
N TYR A 135 11.64 -16.49 4.62
CA TYR A 135 11.13 -16.10 5.94
C TYR A 135 11.65 -17.05 6.99
N PHE A 136 12.45 -16.54 7.91
CA PHE A 136 12.84 -17.24 9.14
C PHE A 136 11.77 -16.96 10.19
N ALA A 137 10.68 -17.76 10.17
CA ALA A 137 9.60 -17.65 11.14
C ALA A 137 9.88 -18.52 12.37
N LYS A 138 9.03 -18.36 13.40
CA LYS A 138 9.21 -19.01 14.71
C LYS A 138 9.15 -20.54 14.61
N ASN A 139 8.24 -21.06 13.77
CA ASN A 139 7.95 -22.49 13.69
C ASN A 139 8.72 -23.20 12.57
N GLN A 140 8.97 -22.51 11.46
CA GLN A 140 9.66 -23.06 10.29
C GLN A 140 10.20 -21.94 9.39
N THR A 141 10.97 -22.33 8.37
CA THR A 141 11.34 -21.44 7.27
C THR A 141 10.31 -21.52 6.15
N TYR A 142 9.99 -20.39 5.53
CA TYR A 142 9.18 -20.35 4.31
C TYR A 142 9.96 -19.75 3.15
N TRP A 143 9.70 -20.25 1.95
CA TRP A 143 10.17 -19.68 0.70
C TRP A 143 8.99 -19.15 -0.09
N GLU A 144 8.94 -17.84 -0.31
CA GLU A 144 7.95 -17.19 -1.19
C GLU A 144 8.61 -16.75 -2.49
N CYS A 145 7.96 -17.05 -3.62
CA CYS A 145 8.30 -16.48 -4.92
C CYS A 145 7.07 -16.46 -5.83
N GLY A 146 7.23 -16.03 -7.09
CA GLY A 146 6.12 -15.92 -8.06
C GLY A 146 5.42 -17.23 -8.42
N ARG A 147 5.86 -18.36 -7.88
CA ARG A 147 5.22 -19.68 -8.04
C ARG A 147 4.45 -20.13 -6.79
N GLY A 148 4.32 -19.27 -5.77
CA GLY A 148 3.66 -19.54 -4.50
C GLY A 148 4.65 -19.75 -3.35
N ILE A 149 4.14 -20.30 -2.25
CA ILE A 149 4.90 -20.46 -1.00
C ILE A 149 5.26 -21.92 -0.80
N ARG A 150 6.50 -22.18 -0.38
CA ARG A 150 7.02 -23.49 0.00
C ARG A 150 7.37 -23.50 1.48
N CYS A 151 6.90 -24.54 2.16
CA CYS A 151 7.19 -24.83 3.56
C CYS A 151 8.42 -25.75 3.66
N GLU A 152 9.06 -25.81 4.84
CA GLU A 152 10.12 -26.79 5.13
C GLU A 152 9.64 -28.24 4.99
N THR A 153 8.33 -28.44 5.15
CA THR A 153 7.62 -29.71 4.96
C THR A 153 7.47 -30.12 3.50
N LEU A 154 8.00 -29.34 2.55
CA LEU A 154 7.81 -29.45 1.10
C LEU A 154 6.39 -29.16 0.61
N THR A 155 5.46 -28.85 1.52
CA THR A 155 4.10 -28.41 1.20
C THR A 155 4.15 -27.17 0.31
N LYS A 156 3.33 -27.16 -0.74
CA LYS A 156 3.05 -25.96 -1.53
C LYS A 156 1.77 -25.32 -1.03
N LEU A 157 1.87 -24.08 -0.54
CA LEU A 157 0.69 -23.29 -0.22
C LEU A 157 0.33 -22.43 -1.43
N ASN A 158 -0.94 -22.52 -1.84
CA ASN A 158 -1.52 -21.62 -2.83
C ASN A 158 -2.08 -20.41 -2.09
N ASN A 159 -1.39 -19.27 -2.19
CA ASN A 159 -1.88 -18.00 -1.65
C ASN A 159 -2.20 -17.08 -2.84
N ARG A 160 -3.49 -16.79 -3.05
CA ARG A 160 -3.94 -15.88 -4.12
C ARG A 160 -3.45 -14.44 -3.91
N LYS A 161 -3.19 -14.03 -2.66
CA LYS A 161 -2.55 -12.74 -2.34
C LYS A 161 -1.04 -12.80 -2.63
N ALA A 162 -0.38 -13.93 -2.35
CA ALA A 162 1.02 -14.16 -2.71
C ALA A 162 1.27 -14.32 -4.21
N SER A 163 0.29 -14.76 -5.01
CA SER A 163 0.46 -14.77 -6.48
C SER A 163 0.56 -13.36 -7.05
N PHE A 164 0.06 -12.35 -6.33
CA PHE A 164 0.23 -10.95 -6.66
C PHE A 164 1.48 -10.37 -6.00
N LEU A 165 1.56 -10.36 -4.66
CA LEU A 165 2.69 -9.79 -3.92
C LEU A 165 4.02 -10.54 -4.15
N GLY A 166 3.96 -11.81 -4.57
CA GLY A 166 5.14 -12.63 -4.88
C GLY A 166 5.48 -12.66 -6.36
N ASP A 167 4.75 -11.95 -7.24
CA ASP A 167 5.10 -11.86 -8.66
C ASP A 167 6.51 -11.29 -8.82
N ALA A 168 7.46 -12.11 -9.29
CA ALA A 168 8.86 -11.70 -9.46
C ALA A 168 9.02 -10.54 -10.45
N ASP A 169 8.00 -10.31 -11.28
CA ASP A 169 7.91 -9.17 -12.18
C ASP A 169 6.62 -8.40 -11.91
N PHE A 170 6.26 -8.29 -10.62
CA PHE A 170 5.14 -7.51 -10.09
C PHE A 170 4.79 -6.31 -10.97
N PRO A 171 3.55 -6.14 -11.39
CA PRO A 171 2.54 -7.18 -11.57
C PRO A 171 2.37 -7.59 -13.04
N ARG A 172 3.25 -8.43 -13.59
CA ARG A 172 3.05 -9.05 -14.92
C ARG A 172 1.73 -9.82 -15.01
N SER A 173 1.30 -10.42 -13.90
CA SER A 173 0.03 -11.11 -13.83
C SER A 173 -1.17 -10.22 -14.23
N ILE A 174 -1.09 -8.89 -14.01
CA ILE A 174 -2.15 -7.90 -14.33
C ILE A 174 -2.53 -7.85 -15.81
N ASN A 175 -1.63 -8.17 -16.73
CA ASN A 175 -1.95 -8.11 -18.16
C ASN A 175 -3.04 -9.10 -18.58
N ALA A 176 -3.29 -10.15 -17.77
CA ALA A 176 -4.40 -11.09 -17.97
C ALA A 176 -5.72 -10.63 -17.30
N TYR A 177 -5.70 -9.53 -16.54
CA TYR A 177 -6.84 -9.05 -15.76
C TYR A 177 -7.61 -7.97 -16.54
N VAL A 178 -8.93 -8.15 -16.63
CA VAL A 178 -9.88 -7.14 -17.12
C VAL A 178 -9.84 -5.89 -16.21
N LYS A 179 -10.16 -4.71 -16.76
CA LYS A 179 -10.11 -3.40 -16.06
C LYS A 179 -10.64 -3.42 -14.61
N GLY A 180 -11.76 -4.12 -14.35
CA GLY A 180 -12.35 -4.22 -13.01
C GLY A 180 -11.42 -4.84 -11.96
N LYS A 181 -10.68 -5.90 -12.33
CA LYS A 181 -9.76 -6.55 -11.39
C LYS A 181 -8.48 -5.73 -11.14
N ARG A 182 -8.10 -4.82 -12.05
CA ARG A 182 -7.03 -3.84 -11.80
C ARG A 182 -7.41 -2.86 -10.69
N ILE A 183 -8.69 -2.49 -10.64
CA ILE A 183 -9.23 -1.57 -9.64
C ILE A 183 -9.27 -2.23 -8.27
N GLU A 184 -9.89 -3.40 -8.17
CA GLU A 184 -9.96 -4.17 -6.91
C GLU A 184 -8.58 -4.37 -6.28
N LEU A 185 -7.58 -4.57 -7.13
CA LEU A 185 -6.21 -4.81 -6.73
C LEU A 185 -5.54 -3.62 -6.04
N PHE A 186 -5.55 -2.44 -6.67
CA PHE A 186 -4.90 -1.28 -6.04
C PHE A 186 -5.68 -0.83 -4.80
N GLN A 187 -7.01 -1.00 -4.81
CA GLN A 187 -7.85 -0.70 -3.65
C GLN A 187 -7.47 -1.60 -2.47
N ASP A 188 -7.42 -2.92 -2.66
CA ASP A 188 -6.99 -3.88 -1.64
C ASP A 188 -5.55 -3.63 -1.15
N LEU A 189 -4.65 -3.21 -2.05
CA LEU A 189 -3.28 -2.83 -1.67
C LEU A 189 -3.25 -1.58 -0.77
N TYR A 190 -3.92 -0.51 -1.18
CA TYR A 190 -3.90 0.77 -0.45
C TYR A 190 -4.68 0.69 0.87
N GLU A 191 -5.80 -0.04 0.92
CA GLU A 191 -6.49 -0.33 2.18
C GLU A 191 -5.58 -1.06 3.17
N LYS A 192 -4.91 -2.14 2.74
CA LYS A 192 -3.96 -2.86 3.59
C LYS A 192 -2.83 -1.97 4.05
N TYR A 193 -2.19 -1.25 3.12
CA TYR A 193 -1.06 -0.40 3.44
C TYR A 193 -1.43 0.69 4.45
N SER A 194 -2.61 1.32 4.29
CA SER A 194 -3.09 2.36 5.21
C SER A 194 -3.29 1.87 6.65
N ALA A 195 -3.50 0.57 6.84
CA ALA A 195 -3.63 -0.08 8.16
C ALA A 195 -2.29 -0.41 8.83
N LEU A 196 -1.18 -0.35 8.08
CA LEU A 196 0.15 -0.72 8.60
C LEU A 196 0.75 0.38 9.47
N LYS A 197 1.54 -0.03 10.45
CA LYS A 197 2.28 0.89 11.34
C LYS A 197 3.47 1.48 10.60
N ILE A 198 3.68 2.77 10.74
CA ILE A 198 4.84 3.48 10.21
C ILE A 198 5.51 4.26 11.33
N THR A 199 6.84 4.18 11.43
CA THR A 199 7.60 4.82 12.52
C THR A 199 7.50 6.35 12.48
N SER A 200 7.48 6.92 11.28
CA SER A 200 7.27 8.35 11.06
C SER A 200 6.15 8.51 10.03
N VAL A 201 5.00 9.02 10.46
CA VAL A 201 3.80 9.14 9.59
C VAL A 201 4.05 9.97 8.33
N GLY A 202 4.93 10.96 8.40
CA GLY A 202 5.37 11.78 7.26
C GLY A 202 6.13 11.02 6.16
N ASP A 203 6.55 9.78 6.42
CA ASP A 203 7.21 8.93 5.44
C ASP A 203 6.21 8.16 4.56
N ARG A 204 4.92 8.16 4.92
CA ARG A 204 3.85 7.43 4.24
C ARG A 204 3.90 7.50 2.72
N PRO A 205 3.97 8.70 2.07
CA PRO A 205 4.03 8.78 0.62
C PRO A 205 5.33 8.23 0.03
N VAL A 206 6.46 8.40 0.73
CA VAL A 206 7.77 7.90 0.26
C VAL A 206 7.83 6.37 0.35
N ALA A 207 7.29 5.82 1.44
CA ALA A 207 7.33 4.39 1.77
C ALA A 207 6.41 3.50 0.90
N ILE A 208 5.50 4.10 0.13
CA ILE A 208 4.67 3.38 -0.86
C ILE A 208 5.03 3.73 -2.31
N ARG A 209 5.79 4.81 -2.54
CA ARG A 209 6.06 5.34 -3.89
C ARG A 209 6.61 4.29 -4.86
N GLY A 210 7.46 3.38 -4.38
CA GLY A 210 7.99 2.30 -5.22
C GLY A 210 6.88 1.38 -5.76
N LEU A 211 5.88 1.06 -4.94
CA LEU A 211 4.74 0.25 -5.35
C LEU A 211 3.80 1.00 -6.29
N GLU A 212 3.52 2.27 -5.98
CA GLU A 212 2.71 3.14 -6.83
C GLU A 212 3.32 3.28 -8.23
N ASN A 213 4.60 3.62 -8.33
CA ASN A 213 5.30 3.77 -9.62
C ASN A 213 5.22 2.50 -10.46
N ARG A 214 5.31 1.34 -9.82
CA ARG A 214 5.24 0.04 -10.50
C ARG A 214 3.83 -0.29 -11.00
N LEU A 215 2.80 0.09 -10.24
CA LEU A 215 1.40 0.00 -10.69
C LEU A 215 1.15 0.94 -11.88
N ILE A 216 1.60 2.21 -11.79
CA ILE A 216 1.47 3.19 -12.88
C ILE A 216 2.06 2.64 -14.19
N ARG A 217 3.31 2.14 -14.13
CA ARG A 217 4.01 1.52 -15.28
C ARG A 217 3.25 0.36 -15.87
N THR A 218 2.70 -0.48 -15.01
CA THR A 218 2.03 -1.71 -15.46
C THR A 218 0.65 -1.44 -16.04
N PHE A 219 -0.01 -0.40 -15.56
CA PHE A 219 -1.22 0.09 -16.20
C PHE A 219 -0.95 0.84 -17.50
N GLY A 220 0.30 1.28 -17.72
CA GLY A 220 0.69 2.05 -18.91
C GLY A 220 0.21 3.50 -18.86
N GLY A 221 -0.12 3.99 -17.67
CA GLY A 221 -0.73 5.30 -17.48
C GLY A 221 0.17 6.29 -16.72
N VAL A 222 -0.46 7.31 -16.16
CA VAL A 222 0.15 8.32 -15.29
C VAL A 222 -0.64 8.41 -13.98
N GLY A 223 0.02 8.90 -12.92
CA GLY A 223 -0.58 8.97 -11.60
C GLY A 223 0.41 9.40 -10.53
N GLY A 224 -0.10 9.50 -9.31
CA GLY A 224 0.66 9.84 -8.12
C GLY A 224 -0.25 10.04 -6.91
N PHE A 225 0.32 10.04 -5.71
CA PHE A 225 -0.39 10.29 -4.46
C PHE A 225 -1.62 9.37 -4.26
N GLY A 226 -1.53 8.13 -4.69
CA GLY A 226 -2.57 7.10 -4.59
C GLY A 226 -3.64 7.16 -5.66
N VAL A 227 -3.46 7.98 -6.71
CA VAL A 227 -4.43 8.19 -7.77
C VAL A 227 -3.82 7.85 -9.13
N PHE A 228 -4.54 7.06 -9.92
CA PHE A 228 -4.23 6.79 -11.33
C PHE A 228 -5.18 7.56 -12.22
N ASP A 229 -4.66 8.19 -13.27
CA ASP A 229 -5.43 9.07 -14.17
C ASP A 229 -6.63 8.35 -14.81
N GLU A 230 -6.42 7.15 -15.37
CA GLU A 230 -7.44 6.37 -16.06
C GLU A 230 -8.65 5.95 -15.18
N CYS A 231 -8.50 6.01 -13.86
CA CYS A 231 -9.53 5.64 -12.90
C CYS A 231 -9.60 6.62 -11.72
N ILE A 232 -9.30 7.90 -11.96
CA ILE A 232 -9.26 8.96 -10.96
C ILE A 232 -10.52 8.97 -10.09
N HIS A 233 -11.70 8.86 -10.70
CA HIS A 233 -12.98 8.86 -9.99
C HIS A 233 -13.04 7.81 -8.89
N ARG A 234 -12.62 6.57 -9.18
CA ARG A 234 -12.62 5.49 -8.19
C ARG A 234 -11.49 5.62 -7.19
N CYS A 235 -10.35 6.17 -7.60
CA CYS A 235 -9.23 6.41 -6.71
C CYS A 235 -9.59 7.43 -5.61
N LEU A 236 -10.51 8.36 -5.89
CA LEU A 236 -10.94 9.39 -4.93
C LEU A 236 -12.04 8.93 -3.97
N LEU A 237 -12.73 7.81 -4.26
CA LEU A 237 -13.84 7.29 -3.44
C LEU A 237 -13.36 6.39 -2.28
N TRP A 238 -12.29 6.80 -1.60
CA TRP A 238 -11.90 6.22 -0.31
C TRP A 238 -12.63 6.92 0.84
N GLN A 239 -12.75 6.27 1.99
CA GLN A 239 -13.32 6.81 3.22
C GLN A 239 -12.57 6.25 4.44
N ARG A 240 -12.73 6.87 5.60
CA ARG A 240 -12.26 6.27 6.86
C ARG A 240 -12.91 4.91 7.10
N PHE A 241 -12.16 3.97 7.67
CA PHE A 241 -12.71 2.66 8.02
C PHE A 241 -13.47 2.69 9.35
N GLU A 242 -12.78 2.96 10.46
CA GLU A 242 -13.40 3.03 11.80
C GLU A 242 -13.09 4.36 12.48
N ARG A 243 -11.81 4.70 12.62
CA ARG A 243 -11.33 5.88 13.34
C ARG A 243 -11.30 7.13 12.45
N PRO A 244 -11.35 8.34 13.03
CA PRO A 244 -11.07 9.58 12.30
C PRO A 244 -9.71 9.53 11.59
N LEU A 245 -9.62 10.17 10.44
CA LEU A 245 -8.39 10.34 9.66
C LEU A 245 -7.74 11.67 10.05
N ILE A 246 -6.53 11.58 10.61
CA ILE A 246 -5.82 12.74 11.15
C ILE A 246 -4.89 13.29 10.06
N ARG A 247 -5.04 14.55 9.68
CA ARG A 247 -4.16 15.19 8.70
C ARG A 247 -2.71 15.20 9.20
N ILE A 248 -1.79 14.67 8.39
CA ILE A 248 -0.35 14.70 8.69
C ILE A 248 0.19 16.10 8.40
N GLU A 249 0.88 16.68 9.38
CA GLU A 249 1.35 18.08 9.31
C GLU A 249 2.64 18.25 8.50
N SER A 250 3.50 17.22 8.47
CA SER A 250 4.82 17.30 7.84
C SER A 250 5.18 16.01 7.12
N PHE A 251 5.71 16.16 5.91
CA PHE A 251 6.09 15.05 5.03
C PHE A 251 7.56 15.17 4.62
N ARG A 252 8.27 14.03 4.56
CA ARG A 252 9.67 13.99 4.07
C ARG A 252 9.81 14.03 2.54
N GLY A 253 8.69 14.18 1.81
CA GLY A 253 8.62 14.15 0.35
C GLY A 253 8.05 15.42 -0.31
N GLY A 254 7.70 16.44 0.46
CA GLY A 254 6.98 17.62 -0.04
C GLY A 254 5.49 17.59 0.32
N HIS A 255 4.75 18.60 -0.13
CA HIS A 255 3.31 18.71 0.13
C HIS A 255 2.55 17.48 -0.43
N VAL A 256 1.60 16.95 0.35
CA VAL A 256 0.71 15.88 -0.08
C VAL A 256 -0.71 16.44 -0.14
N PRO A 257 -1.39 16.39 -1.30
CA PRO A 257 -2.73 16.93 -1.47
C PRO A 257 -3.79 16.30 -0.55
N THR A 258 -4.79 17.07 -0.10
CA THR A 258 -5.88 16.59 0.78
C THR A 258 -6.80 15.57 0.10
N TRP A 259 -6.88 15.56 -1.23
CA TRP A 259 -7.64 14.52 -1.93
C TRP A 259 -6.95 13.15 -1.92
N SER A 260 -5.66 13.10 -1.58
CA SER A 260 -4.90 11.85 -1.42
C SER A 260 -5.14 11.26 -0.04
N TRP A 261 -5.38 9.96 0.06
CA TRP A 261 -5.42 9.30 1.36
C TRP A 261 -4.06 9.31 2.08
N MET A 262 -2.96 9.48 1.35
CA MET A 262 -1.61 9.54 1.92
C MET A 262 -1.40 10.80 2.77
N ALA A 263 -2.28 11.80 2.64
CA ALA A 263 -2.27 13.02 3.44
C ALA A 263 -2.63 12.79 4.92
N TYR A 264 -3.22 11.64 5.26
CA TYR A 264 -3.81 11.38 6.56
C TYR A 264 -3.18 10.17 7.22
N ASP A 265 -3.20 10.15 8.56
CA ASP A 265 -2.99 8.98 9.39
C ASP A 265 -4.33 8.29 9.71
N GLY A 266 -4.32 6.96 9.72
CA GLY A 266 -5.50 6.11 9.84
C GLY A 266 -5.76 5.23 8.63
N GLN A 267 -6.59 4.21 8.86
CA GLN A 267 -6.95 3.20 7.86
C GLN A 267 -8.10 3.69 6.99
N ILE A 268 -7.95 3.50 5.68
CA ILE A 268 -9.01 3.75 4.69
C ILE A 268 -9.72 2.47 4.28
N LYS A 269 -10.92 2.64 3.74
CA LYS A 269 -11.67 1.67 2.95
C LYS A 269 -12.22 2.37 1.71
N TYR A 270 -12.20 1.72 0.55
CA TYR A 270 -12.87 2.23 -0.64
C TYR A 270 -14.38 1.99 -0.57
N MET A 271 -15.14 2.96 -1.08
CA MET A 271 -16.58 2.80 -1.27
C MET A 271 -16.85 1.70 -2.30
N GLU A 272 -17.79 0.83 -1.97
CA GLU A 272 -18.24 -0.22 -2.88
C GLU A 272 -19.08 0.40 -4.00
N VAL A 273 -18.48 0.51 -5.19
CA VAL A 273 -19.14 1.08 -6.38
C VAL A 273 -19.25 0.00 -7.46
N PRO A 274 -20.47 -0.42 -7.85
CA PRO A 274 -20.64 -1.48 -8.84
C PRO A 274 -20.00 -1.14 -10.18
N PHE A 275 -19.50 -2.14 -10.89
CA PHE A 275 -18.88 -1.95 -12.22
C PHE A 275 -19.95 -1.86 -13.31
N GLY A 276 -19.75 -0.96 -14.27
CA GLY A 276 -20.61 -0.84 -15.46
C GLY A 276 -21.95 -0.11 -15.24
N THR A 277 -22.24 0.35 -14.03
CA THR A 277 -23.52 0.97 -13.67
C THR A 277 -23.37 2.43 -13.27
N VAL A 278 -22.21 3.04 -13.53
CA VAL A 278 -21.90 4.41 -13.10
C VAL A 278 -21.44 5.22 -14.29
N SER A 279 -22.09 6.37 -14.49
CA SER A 279 -21.64 7.41 -15.40
C SER A 279 -20.69 8.34 -14.66
N TRP A 280 -19.41 8.33 -15.00
CA TRP A 280 -18.39 9.18 -14.36
C TRP A 280 -18.43 10.62 -14.90
N GLU A 281 -18.17 11.60 -14.03
CA GLU A 281 -18.17 13.01 -14.46
C GLU A 281 -16.95 13.38 -15.30
N THR A 282 -17.16 13.99 -16.46
CA THR A 282 -16.08 14.45 -17.34
C THR A 282 -15.46 15.76 -16.90
N ASP A 283 -16.18 16.56 -16.11
CA ASP A 283 -15.73 17.87 -15.64
C ASP A 283 -14.80 17.77 -14.42
N LEU A 284 -14.64 16.57 -13.86
CA LEU A 284 -13.60 16.27 -12.88
C LEU A 284 -12.30 15.98 -13.62
N VAL A 285 -11.46 17.01 -13.71
CA VAL A 285 -10.23 17.01 -14.48
C VAL A 285 -9.05 16.65 -13.59
N SER A 286 -8.34 15.60 -13.99
CA SER A 286 -7.18 15.06 -13.29
C SER A 286 -5.99 16.02 -13.28
N PRO A 287 -5.19 16.06 -12.19
CA PRO A 287 -3.92 16.79 -12.13
C PRO A 287 -2.86 16.20 -13.07
N PHE A 288 -3.07 14.98 -13.55
CA PHE A 288 -2.13 14.23 -14.38
C PHE A 288 -2.46 14.26 -15.87
N LYS A 289 -3.52 14.98 -16.29
CA LYS A 289 -4.03 14.95 -17.67
C LYS A 289 -2.98 15.28 -18.75
N ASP A 290 -2.04 16.15 -18.41
CA ASP A 290 -0.99 16.63 -19.32
C ASP A 290 0.33 15.88 -19.11
N TRP A 291 0.38 14.93 -18.18
CA TRP A 291 1.57 14.13 -17.91
C TRP A 291 1.74 13.07 -18.99
N LYS A 292 3.01 12.80 -19.30
CA LYS A 292 3.38 11.69 -20.17
C LYS A 292 3.82 10.50 -19.31
N PRO A 293 3.51 9.25 -19.73
CA PRO A 293 4.06 8.08 -19.09
C PRO A 293 5.59 8.18 -19.03
N LYS A 294 6.16 8.06 -17.83
CA LYS A 294 7.61 8.15 -17.64
C LYS A 294 8.30 6.91 -18.21
N GLU A 295 9.28 7.10 -19.09
CA GLU A 295 10.13 6.02 -19.60
C GLU A 295 11.19 5.58 -18.56
N HIS A 296 11.59 6.46 -17.62
CA HIS A 296 12.68 6.21 -16.65
C HIS A 296 12.37 6.74 -15.22
N ASP A 297 13.02 6.14 -14.20
CA ASP A 297 12.78 6.37 -12.75
C ASP A 297 13.27 7.72 -12.18
N TYR A 298 14.03 8.51 -12.94
CA TYR A 298 14.86 9.59 -12.38
C TYR A 298 14.29 11.00 -12.54
N GLU A 299 13.13 11.17 -13.16
CA GLU A 299 12.49 12.48 -13.27
C GLU A 299 11.80 12.86 -11.97
N ASP A 300 12.38 13.88 -11.33
CA ASP A 300 12.02 14.42 -10.04
C ASP A 300 10.67 15.13 -10.11
N ASP A 301 9.64 14.61 -9.43
CA ASP A 301 8.29 15.20 -9.29
C ASP A 301 8.28 16.43 -8.38
N ARG A 302 9.30 17.28 -8.48
CA ARG A 302 9.50 18.38 -7.53
C ARG A 302 8.60 19.60 -7.76
N ASP A 303 7.74 19.63 -8.78
CA ASP A 303 7.02 20.86 -9.12
C ASP A 303 5.67 20.70 -9.86
N THR A 304 5.07 19.52 -9.90
CA THR A 304 3.81 19.37 -10.64
C THR A 304 2.58 19.80 -9.81
N PRO A 305 1.76 20.74 -10.31
CA PRO A 305 0.57 21.20 -9.61
C PRO A 305 -0.40 20.03 -9.41
N SER A 306 -0.60 19.66 -8.14
CA SER A 306 -1.37 18.50 -7.75
C SER A 306 -2.83 18.86 -7.48
N ARG A 307 -3.42 19.67 -8.37
CA ARG A 307 -4.77 20.22 -8.21
C ARG A 307 -5.77 19.50 -9.10
N ILE A 308 -6.84 18.99 -8.51
CA ILE A 308 -8.00 18.47 -9.27
C ILE A 308 -8.91 19.66 -9.57
N GLN A 309 -9.25 19.86 -10.84
CA GLN A 309 -10.25 20.86 -11.21
C GLN A 309 -11.62 20.19 -11.31
N ALA A 310 -12.62 20.71 -10.60
CA ALA A 310 -13.97 20.17 -10.66
C ALA A 310 -15.05 21.21 -10.31
N PRO A 311 -16.30 21.01 -10.76
CA PRO A 311 -17.45 21.79 -10.31
C PRO A 311 -17.80 21.46 -8.85
N VAL A 312 -17.91 22.50 -8.02
CA VAL A 312 -18.34 22.41 -6.62
C VAL A 312 -19.80 22.87 -6.51
N TRP A 313 -20.58 22.11 -5.73
CA TRP A 313 -22.01 22.31 -5.51
C TRP A 313 -22.29 22.47 -4.02
N GLY A 314 -23.28 23.31 -3.67
CA GLY A 314 -23.79 23.37 -2.30
C GLY A 314 -24.49 22.08 -1.87
N LEU A 315 -24.54 21.84 -0.56
CA LEU A 315 -25.26 20.71 0.04
C LEU A 315 -26.56 21.16 0.72
N ASN A 316 -27.61 20.36 0.60
CA ASN A 316 -28.85 20.55 1.34
C ASN A 316 -28.77 19.72 2.64
N VAL A 317 -28.38 20.36 3.74
CA VAL A 317 -28.01 19.73 5.04
C VAL A 317 -29.19 19.09 5.81
N LYS A 318 -30.33 18.82 5.17
CA LYS A 318 -31.53 18.35 5.89
C LYS A 318 -31.55 16.85 6.17
N ASP A 319 -30.89 16.05 5.33
CA ASP A 319 -30.77 14.61 5.53
C ASP A 319 -29.49 14.10 4.84
N VAL A 320 -28.50 13.68 5.62
CA VAL A 320 -27.21 13.18 5.08
C VAL A 320 -27.01 11.72 5.45
N THR A 321 -28.06 10.92 5.29
CA THR A 321 -27.94 9.46 5.28
C THR A 321 -26.91 9.05 4.23
N GLY A 322 -25.78 8.49 4.66
CA GLY A 322 -24.68 8.06 3.78
C GLY A 322 -23.47 9.00 3.72
N LEU A 323 -23.44 10.09 4.49
CA LEU A 323 -22.26 10.94 4.65
C LEU A 323 -21.21 10.27 5.54
N VAL A 324 -19.99 10.12 5.02
CA VAL A 324 -18.83 9.66 5.77
C VAL A 324 -17.75 10.75 5.73
N LEU A 325 -17.68 11.52 6.83
CA LEU A 325 -16.63 12.52 7.03
C LEU A 325 -15.32 11.85 7.45
N ASP A 326 -14.21 12.35 6.92
CA ASP A 326 -12.85 11.89 7.23
C ASP A 326 -12.52 12.13 8.71
N ASP A 327 -12.95 13.28 9.26
CA ASP A 327 -12.88 13.63 10.69
C ASP A 327 -14.26 14.13 11.18
N PRO A 328 -15.11 13.25 11.73
CA PRO A 328 -16.44 13.61 12.23
C PRO A 328 -16.43 14.63 13.36
N ASP A 329 -15.34 14.68 14.14
CA ASP A 329 -15.27 15.55 15.33
C ASP A 329 -15.10 17.02 14.93
N LYS A 330 -14.67 17.29 13.69
CA LYS A 330 -14.53 18.65 13.12
C LYS A 330 -15.66 19.04 12.16
N ALA A 331 -16.71 18.23 12.08
CA ALA A 331 -17.80 18.43 11.12
C ALA A 331 -18.51 19.78 11.25
N SER A 332 -18.71 20.26 12.48
CA SER A 332 -19.42 21.51 12.78
C SER A 332 -18.64 22.78 12.42
N GLU A 333 -17.35 22.66 12.11
CA GLU A 333 -16.45 23.80 11.89
C GLU A 333 -16.39 24.24 10.41
N SER A 334 -16.99 23.46 9.50
CA SER A 334 -16.80 23.63 8.05
C SER A 334 -18.12 23.83 7.30
N CYS A 335 -18.18 24.82 6.41
CA CYS A 335 -19.22 24.91 5.40
C CYS A 335 -18.97 23.81 4.36
N LEU A 336 -19.80 22.76 4.38
CA LEU A 336 -19.64 21.61 3.51
C LEU A 336 -20.30 21.84 2.15
N GLU A 337 -19.51 21.58 1.12
CA GLU A 337 -19.92 21.57 -0.29
C GLU A 337 -19.55 20.18 -0.86
N CYS A 338 -19.95 19.89 -2.10
CA CYS A 338 -19.61 18.61 -2.71
C CYS A 338 -19.17 18.72 -4.17
N VAL A 339 -18.33 17.78 -4.57
CA VAL A 339 -17.96 17.54 -5.96
C VAL A 339 -18.60 16.24 -6.40
N ILE A 340 -19.34 16.28 -7.51
CA ILE A 340 -19.92 15.07 -8.09
C ILE A 340 -18.80 14.29 -8.81
N VAL A 341 -18.66 13.01 -8.47
CA VAL A 341 -17.67 12.11 -9.05
C VAL A 341 -18.32 11.21 -10.10
N GLY A 342 -19.55 10.76 -9.84
CA GLY A 342 -20.31 9.98 -10.80
C GLY A 342 -21.78 9.81 -10.42
N ARG A 343 -22.56 9.34 -11.39
CA ARG A 343 -24.01 9.14 -11.30
C ARG A 343 -24.34 7.67 -11.41
N ASP A 344 -25.11 7.15 -10.47
CA ASP A 344 -25.55 5.74 -10.46
C ASP A 344 -26.67 5.53 -11.49
N GLN A 345 -26.42 4.76 -12.55
CA GLN A 345 -27.38 4.50 -13.61
C GLN A 345 -28.48 3.50 -13.19
N ASN A 346 -28.26 2.72 -12.14
CA ASN A 346 -29.24 1.75 -11.65
C ASN A 346 -30.28 2.38 -10.71
N ALA A 347 -29.99 3.55 -10.14
CA ALA A 347 -30.84 4.19 -9.13
C ALA A 347 -32.27 4.51 -9.61
N GLN A 348 -32.48 4.61 -10.93
CA GLN A 348 -33.82 4.71 -11.51
C GLN A 348 -34.71 3.47 -11.25
N GLN A 349 -34.13 2.33 -10.83
CA GLN A 349 -34.87 1.08 -10.63
C GLN A 349 -35.27 0.80 -9.17
N GLU A 350 -34.58 1.33 -8.16
CA GLU A 350 -34.89 0.96 -6.76
C GLU A 350 -35.86 1.93 -6.08
N HIS A 351 -35.68 3.26 -6.09
CA HIS A 351 -36.59 4.19 -5.37
C HIS A 351 -36.96 5.46 -6.19
N GLY A 352 -36.74 5.45 -7.51
CA GLY A 352 -37.20 6.51 -8.42
C GLY A 352 -36.40 7.82 -8.40
N GLN A 353 -35.29 7.89 -7.65
CA GLN A 353 -34.45 9.08 -7.57
C GLN A 353 -33.01 8.78 -8.03
N GLN A 354 -32.44 9.67 -8.83
CA GLN A 354 -31.05 9.60 -9.26
C GLN A 354 -30.10 9.71 -8.05
N LEU A 355 -29.17 8.76 -7.92
CA LEU A 355 -28.12 8.78 -6.89
C LEU A 355 -26.78 9.24 -7.49
N PHE A 356 -25.98 9.89 -6.66
CA PHE A 356 -24.70 10.50 -6.98
C PHE A 356 -23.63 10.02 -5.99
N TYR A 357 -22.46 9.67 -6.51
CA TYR A 357 -21.25 9.47 -5.73
C TYR A 357 -20.52 10.81 -5.67
N VAL A 358 -20.25 11.31 -4.46
CA VAL A 358 -19.69 12.65 -4.28
C VAL A 358 -18.49 12.66 -3.33
N LEU A 359 -17.55 13.58 -3.58
CA LEU A 359 -16.59 14.02 -2.58
C LEU A 359 -17.19 15.16 -1.77
N ILE A 360 -16.95 15.14 -0.48
CA ILE A 360 -17.32 16.23 0.42
C ILE A 360 -16.09 17.09 0.59
N VAL A 361 -16.28 18.39 0.41
CA VAL A 361 -15.21 19.37 0.42
C VAL A 361 -15.60 20.57 1.28
N SER A 362 -14.61 21.33 1.72
CA SER A 362 -14.83 22.64 2.30
C SER A 362 -13.78 23.62 1.79
N ARG A 363 -14.07 24.91 1.95
CA ARG A 363 -13.13 25.97 1.58
C ARG A 363 -11.93 25.96 2.52
N GLY A 364 -10.74 26.07 1.95
CA GLY A 364 -9.47 26.25 2.63
C GLY A 364 -8.64 27.34 1.95
N SER A 365 -7.38 27.46 2.37
CA SER A 365 -6.42 28.40 1.79
C SER A 365 -5.04 27.76 1.74
N HIS A 366 -4.43 27.75 0.56
CA HIS A 366 -3.05 27.30 0.36
C HIS A 366 -2.27 28.37 -0.39
N ASP A 367 -1.13 28.81 0.17
CA ASP A 367 -0.27 29.87 -0.37
C ASP A 367 -1.02 31.17 -0.76
N GLY A 368 -2.05 31.52 0.03
CA GLY A 368 -2.89 32.71 -0.21
C GLY A 368 -3.91 32.56 -1.34
N SER A 369 -3.96 31.40 -2.01
CA SER A 369 -4.99 31.05 -3.00
C SER A 369 -6.14 30.28 -2.35
N MET A 370 -7.37 30.61 -2.74
CA MET A 370 -8.56 29.88 -2.31
C MET A 370 -8.56 28.50 -2.99
N VAL A 371 -8.62 27.45 -2.17
CA VAL A 371 -8.64 26.05 -2.62
C VAL A 371 -9.69 25.28 -1.84
N TYR A 372 -10.13 24.15 -2.38
CA TYR A 372 -11.02 23.22 -1.69
C TYR A 372 -10.22 22.07 -1.09
N GLU A 373 -10.51 21.78 0.17
CA GLU A 373 -9.93 20.63 0.85
C GLU A 373 -10.98 19.52 0.95
N ARG A 374 -10.52 18.29 0.81
CA ARG A 374 -11.36 17.12 1.04
C ARG A 374 -11.72 16.98 2.52
N LYS A 375 -12.99 16.64 2.80
CA LYS A 375 -13.53 16.34 4.13
C LYS A 375 -14.26 15.00 4.23
N GLY A 376 -14.47 14.28 3.12
CA GLY A 376 -15.10 12.96 3.15
C GLY A 376 -15.70 12.56 1.81
N ILE A 377 -16.61 11.58 1.84
CA ILE A 377 -17.43 11.16 0.70
C ILE A 377 -18.87 10.89 1.11
N ALA A 378 -19.76 10.82 0.14
CA ALA A 378 -21.12 10.36 0.34
C ALA A 378 -21.72 9.73 -0.93
N LYS A 379 -22.78 8.95 -0.74
CA LYS A 379 -23.72 8.59 -1.82
C LYS A 379 -25.04 9.31 -1.55
N LEU A 380 -25.40 10.28 -2.38
CA LEU A 380 -26.52 11.20 -2.13
C LEU A 380 -27.60 11.11 -3.22
N GLY A 381 -28.86 11.37 -2.84
CA GLY A 381 -29.93 11.67 -3.77
C GLY A 381 -29.82 13.08 -4.36
N ALA A 382 -30.53 13.34 -5.44
CA ALA A 382 -30.58 14.65 -6.09
C ALA A 382 -31.05 15.79 -5.14
N ASP A 383 -31.86 15.45 -4.14
CA ASP A 383 -32.38 16.36 -3.10
C ASP A 383 -31.30 16.78 -2.10
N GLY A 384 -30.26 15.98 -1.91
CA GLY A 384 -29.10 16.30 -1.08
C GLY A 384 -28.15 17.33 -1.71
N ILE A 385 -28.30 17.64 -3.00
CA ILE A 385 -27.40 18.53 -3.76
C ILE A 385 -28.16 19.79 -4.20
N ALA A 386 -27.59 20.96 -3.95
CA ALA A 386 -28.21 22.26 -4.23
C ALA A 386 -28.02 22.70 -5.70
N PHE A 387 -28.55 21.94 -6.66
CA PHE A 387 -28.39 22.23 -8.10
C PHE A 387 -28.91 23.62 -8.52
N SER A 388 -29.92 24.16 -7.84
CA SER A 388 -30.50 25.49 -8.14
C SER A 388 -29.53 26.65 -7.92
N SER A 389 -28.53 26.45 -7.07
CA SER A 389 -27.51 27.47 -6.77
C SER A 389 -26.42 27.55 -7.85
N GLY A 390 -26.43 26.61 -8.80
CA GLY A 390 -25.36 26.44 -9.78
C GLY A 390 -24.10 25.83 -9.17
N SER A 391 -23.09 25.63 -10.02
CA SER A 391 -21.76 25.15 -9.62
C SER A 391 -20.69 26.15 -9.98
N GLN A 392 -19.62 26.20 -9.18
CA GLN A 392 -18.41 26.94 -9.52
C GLN A 392 -17.26 25.97 -9.77
N THR A 393 -16.54 26.14 -10.87
CA THR A 393 -15.33 25.37 -11.15
C THR A 393 -14.21 25.83 -10.23
N CYS A 394 -13.67 24.91 -9.44
CA CYS A 394 -12.64 25.20 -8.44
C CYS A 394 -11.53 24.15 -8.45
N PHE A 395 -10.47 24.43 -7.71
CA PHE A 395 -9.34 23.53 -7.52
C PHE A 395 -9.40 22.87 -6.15
N LEU A 396 -9.30 21.55 -6.12
CA LEU A 396 -9.11 20.76 -4.92
C LEU A 396 -7.61 20.53 -4.76
N GLU A 397 -7.09 20.84 -3.58
CA GLU A 397 -5.69 20.70 -3.22
C GLU A 397 -5.53 19.94 -1.92
#